data_AF-A0A661IX45-F1
#
_entry.id   AF-A0A661IX45-F1
#
_cell.length_a   1.000
_cell.length_b   1.000
_cell.length_c   1.000
_cell.angle_alpha   90.00
_cell.angle_beta   90.00
_cell.angle_gamma   90.00
#
_symmetry.space_group_name_H-M   'P 1'
#
loop_
_entity.id
_entity.type
_entity.pdbx_description
1 polymer ?
#
loop_
_entity_poly.entity_id
_entity_poly.type
_entity_poly.pdbx_seq_one_letter_code
_entity_poly.pdbx_strand_id
1 'polypeptide(L)'
;MRSQSLFFILILCGLLGSSGCGHLPWSKRDIYGKKDRELFADRDLYIIDGRYYVKVRERGGGQERFVEIREYLRSPSKWELLSPGGKAEGKRVEGAKAVIRKRPKRPLFALLPSSPPYLKRKVLVLPLSCLSDFPHLSDASVTELLLRTLSQKALVSLPIGPESLGGGKTDFTSPDPAQVKFLGEVTGAEAVMWGRLYGPFESPSGAFCQLELKLYETIEGTQILDLLLQQTADAPERALEAIFQEAAERVEGVLSRSGWFTRVARVDGDKIYILAGRQSGLREGDVLLVKEDPRRRSAVRIRVVELLGADMALTERIEGGDLEAFSLVLYEEAKGLTEGS
;
A
#
# COMPACT_ATOMS: atom_id res chain seq x y z
N MET A 1 24.08 17.92 38.43
CA MET A 1 23.15 19.07 38.34
C MET A 1 22.69 19.23 36.91
N ARG A 2 21.41 19.50 36.73
CA ARG A 2 20.60 19.29 35.53
C ARG A 2 21.08 20.10 34.32
N SER A 3 21.20 19.44 33.17
CA SER A 3 21.16 20.07 31.85
C SER A 3 19.86 19.61 31.16
N GLN A 4 18.89 20.51 31.16
CA GLN A 4 17.81 20.50 30.18
C GLN A 4 18.37 21.08 28.89
N SER A 5 18.19 20.40 27.76
CA SER A 5 17.88 20.99 26.44
C SER A 5 18.15 19.95 25.36
N LEU A 6 17.11 19.27 24.87
CA LEU A 6 17.03 18.68 23.52
C LEU A 6 15.60 18.19 23.29
N PHE A 7 14.69 19.16 23.29
CA PHE A 7 13.30 19.03 22.85
C PHE A 7 13.14 19.98 21.65
N PHE A 8 13.93 19.81 20.59
CA PHE A 8 13.89 20.67 19.41
C PHE A 8 14.53 19.97 18.20
N ILE A 9 13.80 19.05 17.58
CA ILE A 9 14.00 18.68 16.16
C ILE A 9 12.62 18.56 15.54
N LEU A 10 11.98 19.72 15.30
CA LEU A 10 10.78 19.80 14.44
C LEU A 10 10.51 21.20 13.84
N ILE A 11 11.44 22.16 13.95
CA ILE A 11 11.25 23.49 13.35
C ILE A 11 12.60 24.00 12.82
N LEU A 12 13.00 23.62 11.60
CA LEU A 12 13.90 24.44 10.78
C LEU A 12 14.02 23.96 9.31
N CYS A 13 12.93 23.98 8.54
CA CYS A 13 13.00 23.94 7.06
C CYS A 13 11.93 24.86 6.44
N GLY A 14 11.74 26.04 7.02
CA GLY A 14 11.01 27.14 6.41
C GLY A 14 12.00 28.19 5.93
N LEU A 15 11.81 28.67 4.70
CA LEU A 15 12.53 29.75 4.01
C LEU A 15 13.72 29.31 3.15
N LEU A 16 13.44 29.03 1.87
CA LEU A 16 14.09 29.68 0.73
C LEU A 16 13.16 29.54 -0.48
N GLY A 17 12.67 30.68 -0.96
CA GLY A 17 11.69 30.77 -2.04
C GLY A 17 12.30 31.02 -3.43
N SER A 18 11.46 30.68 -4.41
CA SER A 18 11.35 31.19 -5.79
C SER A 18 12.55 31.07 -6.73
N SER A 19 12.38 30.26 -7.79
CA SER A 19 12.09 30.75 -9.15
C SER A 19 12.19 29.61 -10.16
N GLY A 20 11.14 29.40 -10.96
CA GLY A 20 11.19 28.44 -12.06
C GLY A 20 9.81 28.06 -12.60
N CYS A 21 9.18 28.96 -13.34
CA CYS A 21 8.11 28.59 -14.26
C CYS A 21 8.64 27.55 -15.26
N GLY A 22 8.02 26.38 -15.27
CA GLY A 22 8.26 25.33 -16.26
C GLY A 22 6.98 24.55 -16.47
N HIS A 23 6.25 24.90 -17.52
CA HIS A 23 5.14 24.11 -18.05
C HIS A 23 5.57 22.65 -18.22
N LEU A 24 4.80 21.70 -17.65
CA LEU A 24 4.38 20.46 -18.31
C LEU A 24 3.27 19.79 -17.46
N PRO A 25 2.39 19.05 -18.14
CA PRO A 25 1.02 18.78 -17.74
C PRO A 25 0.97 17.61 -16.77
N TRP A 26 -0.11 17.52 -16.00
CA TRP A 26 -0.70 16.30 -15.41
C TRP A 26 -1.46 16.59 -14.09
N SER A 27 -2.05 17.78 -13.95
CA SER A 27 -3.32 17.81 -13.22
C SER A 27 -4.33 17.05 -14.09
N LYS A 28 -4.76 15.85 -13.68
CA LYS A 28 -6.02 15.29 -14.18
C LYS A 28 -7.14 16.21 -13.71
N ARG A 29 -7.32 17.32 -14.43
CA ARG A 29 -8.49 18.18 -14.31
C ARG A 29 -9.69 17.28 -14.52
N ASP A 30 -10.68 17.44 -13.66
CA ASP A 30 -11.99 16.89 -13.89
C ASP A 30 -12.40 17.23 -15.34
N ILE A 31 -12.66 16.18 -16.12
CA ILE A 31 -13.01 16.29 -17.54
C ILE A 31 -14.42 16.87 -17.72
N TYR A 32 -15.17 17.07 -16.63
CA TYR A 32 -16.50 17.64 -16.60
C TYR A 32 -16.49 19.05 -16.00
N GLY A 33 -17.02 20.02 -16.75
CA GLY A 33 -17.15 21.41 -16.31
C GLY A 33 -18.33 21.65 -15.36
N LYS A 34 -18.51 22.88 -14.88
CA LYS A 34 -19.66 23.26 -14.03
C LYS A 34 -21.01 23.01 -14.72
N LYS A 35 -21.11 23.34 -16.02
CA LYS A 35 -22.30 23.11 -16.85
C LYS A 35 -22.63 21.62 -17.04
N ASP A 36 -21.59 20.80 -17.15
CA ASP A 36 -21.72 19.35 -17.25
C ASP A 36 -22.38 18.81 -15.97
N ARG A 37 -21.91 19.23 -14.79
CA ARG A 37 -22.50 18.79 -13.51
C ARG A 37 -23.95 19.23 -13.32
N GLU A 38 -24.33 20.41 -13.82
CA GLU A 38 -25.73 20.87 -13.82
C GLU A 38 -26.63 19.99 -14.71
N LEU A 39 -26.10 19.46 -15.82
CA LEU A 39 -26.82 18.61 -16.78
C LEU A 39 -27.14 17.21 -16.25
N PHE A 40 -26.43 16.74 -15.23
CA PHE A 40 -26.63 15.41 -14.65
C PHE A 40 -26.91 15.44 -13.14
N ALA A 41 -27.26 16.62 -12.61
CA ALA A 41 -27.61 16.79 -11.20
C ALA A 41 -28.89 16.02 -10.80
N ASP A 42 -29.75 15.67 -11.76
CA ASP A 42 -30.99 14.91 -11.58
C ASP A 42 -30.83 13.40 -11.82
N ARG A 43 -29.59 12.89 -11.93
CA ARG A 43 -29.30 11.50 -12.31
C ARG A 43 -28.51 10.77 -11.23
N ASP A 44 -28.82 9.48 -11.09
CA ASP A 44 -28.03 8.55 -10.27
C ASP A 44 -26.75 8.15 -11.03
N LEU A 45 -25.63 8.76 -10.64
CA LEU A 45 -24.34 8.59 -11.32
C LEU A 45 -23.40 7.64 -10.56
N TYR A 46 -22.66 6.85 -11.31
CA TYR A 46 -21.56 6.00 -10.83
C TYR A 46 -20.24 6.58 -11.34
N ILE A 47 -19.18 6.61 -10.53
CA ILE A 47 -17.87 7.13 -10.95
C ILE A 47 -16.90 5.96 -11.19
N ILE A 48 -16.45 5.78 -12.43
CA ILE A 48 -15.48 4.74 -12.82
C ILE A 48 -14.32 5.41 -13.57
N ASP A 49 -13.08 5.24 -13.09
CA ASP A 49 -11.87 5.85 -13.67
C ASP A 49 -11.95 7.38 -13.91
N GLY A 50 -12.63 8.10 -13.00
CA GLY A 50 -12.80 9.56 -13.10
C GLY A 50 -13.84 10.01 -14.12
N ARG A 51 -14.69 9.09 -14.58
CA ARG A 51 -15.81 9.34 -15.50
C ARG A 51 -17.14 9.00 -14.84
N TYR A 52 -18.18 9.74 -15.18
CA TYR A 52 -19.54 9.50 -14.68
C TYR A 52 -20.26 8.48 -15.58
N TYR A 53 -21.03 7.59 -14.99
CA TYR A 53 -21.78 6.51 -15.64
C TYR A 53 -23.21 6.47 -15.11
N VAL A 54 -24.14 5.95 -15.89
CA VAL A 54 -25.51 5.63 -15.50
C VAL A 54 -25.82 4.17 -15.78
N LYS A 55 -26.66 3.56 -14.95
CA LYS A 55 -27.15 2.20 -15.18
C LYS A 55 -28.33 2.24 -16.14
N VAL A 56 -28.21 1.56 -17.27
CA VAL A 56 -29.22 1.58 -18.34
C VAL A 56 -29.47 0.20 -18.93
N ARG A 57 -30.62 0.05 -19.59
CA ARG A 57 -30.96 -1.07 -20.48
C ARG A 57 -31.20 -0.51 -21.89
N GLU A 58 -30.92 -1.28 -22.93
CA GLU A 58 -31.25 -0.87 -24.30
C GLU A 58 -32.76 -1.05 -24.55
N ARG A 59 -33.44 0.00 -25.06
CA ARG A 59 -34.86 -0.07 -25.39
C ARG A 59 -35.06 -1.06 -26.54
N GLY A 60 -35.96 -2.03 -26.34
CA GLY A 60 -36.18 -3.15 -27.27
C GLY A 60 -35.73 -4.51 -26.74
N GLY A 61 -35.20 -4.56 -25.51
CA GLY A 61 -34.78 -5.80 -24.85
C GLY A 61 -33.28 -6.02 -25.01
N GLY A 62 -32.51 -5.67 -23.98
CA GLY A 62 -31.06 -5.85 -23.92
C GLY A 62 -30.59 -6.08 -22.48
N GLN A 63 -29.30 -6.40 -22.30
CA GLN A 63 -28.70 -6.57 -20.97
C GLN A 63 -28.48 -5.22 -20.28
N GLU A 64 -28.55 -5.22 -18.94
CA GLU A 64 -28.24 -4.04 -18.13
C GLU A 64 -26.75 -3.73 -18.22
N ARG A 65 -26.40 -2.46 -18.42
CA ARG A 65 -25.00 -2.02 -18.49
C ARG A 65 -24.83 -0.62 -17.91
N PHE A 66 -23.62 -0.37 -17.44
CA PHE A 66 -23.17 0.98 -17.08
C PHE A 66 -22.67 1.67 -18.36
N VAL A 67 -23.26 2.81 -18.68
CA VAL A 67 -22.90 3.62 -19.85
C VAL A 67 -22.39 4.96 -19.36
N GLU A 68 -21.28 5.44 -19.93
CA GLU A 68 -20.72 6.75 -19.56
C GLU A 68 -21.81 7.82 -19.76
N ILE A 69 -21.96 8.77 -18.84
CA ILE A 69 -23.04 9.77 -18.84
C ILE A 69 -23.10 10.53 -20.18
N ARG A 70 -21.94 10.79 -20.80
CA ARG A 70 -21.85 11.44 -22.11
C ARG A 70 -22.38 10.57 -23.24
N GLU A 71 -22.17 9.27 -23.18
CA GLU A 71 -22.72 8.31 -24.15
C GLU A 71 -24.23 8.15 -23.96
N TYR A 72 -24.71 8.14 -22.71
CA TYR A 72 -26.12 8.17 -22.39
C TYR A 72 -26.81 9.42 -22.98
N LEU A 73 -26.25 10.61 -22.73
CA LEU A 73 -26.82 11.88 -23.17
C LEU A 73 -26.82 12.08 -24.68
N ARG A 74 -25.93 11.40 -25.43
CA ARG A 74 -25.92 11.43 -26.90
C ARG A 74 -27.10 10.70 -27.54
N SER A 75 -27.67 9.72 -26.85
CA SER A 75 -28.79 8.95 -27.38
C SER A 75 -29.73 8.49 -26.26
N PRO A 76 -30.36 9.41 -25.50
CA PRO A 76 -31.16 9.04 -24.32
C PRO A 76 -32.32 8.12 -24.66
N SER A 77 -32.90 8.29 -25.86
CA SER A 77 -34.02 7.47 -26.38
C SER A 77 -33.64 6.02 -26.68
N LYS A 78 -32.35 5.70 -26.84
CA LYS A 78 -31.84 4.34 -26.99
C LYS A 78 -31.87 3.58 -25.66
N TRP A 79 -31.89 4.31 -24.55
CA TRP A 79 -31.66 3.78 -23.22
C TRP A 79 -32.94 3.87 -22.37
N GLU A 80 -33.19 2.83 -21.62
CA GLU A 80 -34.10 2.82 -20.49
C GLU A 80 -33.24 2.99 -19.24
N LEU A 81 -33.41 4.12 -18.54
CA LEU A 81 -32.77 4.34 -17.24
C LEU A 81 -33.34 3.32 -16.27
N LEU A 82 -32.46 2.49 -15.73
CA LEU A 82 -32.85 1.54 -14.71
C LEU A 82 -32.71 2.25 -13.37
N SER A 83 -33.85 2.78 -12.90
CA SER A 83 -33.98 3.19 -11.51
C SER A 83 -33.79 1.98 -10.60
N PRO A 84 -33.28 2.19 -9.38
CA PRO A 84 -33.04 1.11 -8.47
C PRO A 84 -34.35 0.51 -7.93
N GLY A 85 -35.04 -0.33 -8.71
CA GLY A 85 -36.21 -1.10 -8.26
C GLY A 85 -37.14 -1.60 -9.37
N GLY A 86 -37.13 -2.92 -9.62
CA GLY A 86 -38.15 -3.59 -10.43
C GLY A 86 -37.76 -4.99 -10.96
N LYS A 87 -37.93 -6.01 -10.12
CA LYS A 87 -38.03 -7.47 -10.38
C LYS A 87 -37.60 -7.99 -11.77
N ALA A 88 -36.48 -8.73 -11.83
CA ALA A 88 -36.33 -9.92 -12.68
C ALA A 88 -35.13 -10.78 -12.22
N GLU A 89 -35.40 -12.05 -11.93
CA GLU A 89 -34.43 -13.11 -11.69
C GLU A 89 -33.49 -13.30 -12.91
N GLY A 90 -32.21 -13.61 -12.68
CA GLY A 90 -31.38 -14.20 -13.74
C GLY A 90 -29.87 -13.94 -13.65
N LYS A 91 -29.15 -14.92 -13.09
CA LYS A 91 -27.70 -15.17 -13.17
C LYS A 91 -26.74 -14.19 -12.47
N ARG A 92 -26.29 -14.65 -11.31
CA ARG A 92 -25.00 -14.33 -10.65
C ARG A 92 -23.90 -14.17 -11.70
N VAL A 93 -23.38 -12.95 -11.85
CA VAL A 93 -22.17 -12.69 -12.64
C VAL A 93 -20.98 -13.23 -11.84
N GLU A 94 -20.18 -14.07 -12.48
CA GLU A 94 -18.97 -14.68 -11.92
C GLU A 94 -17.94 -13.62 -11.51
N GLY A 95 -17.11 -13.99 -10.53
CA GLY A 95 -16.34 -13.09 -9.68
C GLY A 95 -15.24 -12.27 -10.36
N ALA A 96 -14.89 -11.19 -9.64
CA ALA A 96 -13.61 -10.48 -9.60
C ALA A 96 -12.72 -10.52 -10.86
N LYS A 97 -12.65 -9.39 -11.57
CA LYS A 97 -11.57 -9.14 -12.54
C LYS A 97 -10.49 -8.28 -11.89
N ALA A 98 -9.44 -8.91 -11.38
CA ALA A 98 -8.20 -8.22 -11.06
C ALA A 98 -7.48 -7.84 -12.37
N VAL A 99 -7.29 -6.54 -12.61
CA VAL A 99 -6.51 -6.04 -13.75
C VAL A 99 -5.17 -5.54 -13.25
N ILE A 100 -4.09 -6.25 -13.60
CA ILE A 100 -2.72 -5.77 -13.39
C ILE A 100 -2.44 -4.71 -14.46
N ARG A 101 -2.40 -3.43 -14.07
CA ARG A 101 -2.33 -2.30 -15.00
C ARG A 101 -0.95 -2.15 -15.66
N LYS A 102 0.13 -2.63 -15.01
CA LYS A 102 1.50 -2.63 -15.55
C LYS A 102 2.29 -3.83 -15.05
N ARG A 103 3.18 -4.37 -15.90
CA ARG A 103 4.23 -5.30 -15.44
C ARG A 103 5.18 -4.53 -14.52
N PRO A 104 5.29 -4.88 -13.23
CA PRO A 104 6.20 -4.18 -12.32
C PRO A 104 7.65 -4.41 -12.75
N LYS A 105 8.53 -3.44 -12.48
CA LYS A 105 9.98 -3.68 -12.62
C LYS A 105 10.39 -4.77 -11.64
N ARG A 106 11.36 -5.61 -12.02
CA ARG A 106 11.92 -6.61 -11.10
C ARG A 106 12.61 -5.86 -9.98
N PRO A 107 12.17 -6.03 -8.73
CA PRO A 107 12.69 -5.19 -7.66
C PRO A 107 13.96 -5.75 -7.04
N LEU A 108 14.71 -4.88 -6.35
CA LEU A 108 15.99 -5.25 -5.77
C LEU A 108 15.86 -6.29 -4.66
N PHE A 109 14.79 -6.21 -3.86
CA PHE A 109 14.53 -7.19 -2.79
C PHE A 109 14.27 -8.62 -3.31
N ALA A 110 13.97 -8.81 -4.61
CA ALA A 110 13.90 -10.12 -5.24
C ALA A 110 15.28 -10.74 -5.58
N LEU A 111 16.37 -9.99 -5.38
CA LEU A 111 17.75 -10.49 -5.48
C LEU A 111 18.35 -10.85 -4.11
N LEU A 112 17.61 -10.58 -3.03
CA LEU A 112 18.05 -10.89 -1.68
C LEU A 112 17.99 -12.40 -1.40
N PRO A 113 18.77 -12.89 -0.42
CA PRO A 113 18.72 -14.29 -0.02
C PRO A 113 17.31 -14.73 0.38
N SER A 114 17.04 -16.03 0.26
CA SER A 114 15.83 -16.62 0.83
C SER A 114 15.79 -16.38 2.34
N SER A 115 14.59 -16.26 2.88
CA SER A 115 14.37 -16.03 4.30
C SER A 115 13.36 -17.05 4.84
N PRO A 116 13.50 -17.48 6.11
CA PRO A 116 12.56 -18.40 6.71
C PRO A 116 11.11 -17.88 6.67
N PRO A 117 10.11 -18.77 6.54
CA PRO A 117 8.72 -18.37 6.45
C PRO A 117 8.17 -17.73 7.73
N TYR A 118 8.84 -17.92 8.87
CA TYR A 118 8.43 -17.31 10.14
C TYR A 118 8.76 -15.82 10.22
N LEU A 119 9.65 -15.31 9.36
CA LEU A 119 9.98 -13.90 9.32
C LEU A 119 8.88 -13.12 8.58
N LYS A 120 8.16 -12.27 9.31
CA LYS A 120 7.09 -11.45 8.78
C LYS A 120 7.65 -10.22 8.08
N ARG A 121 7.04 -9.86 6.95
CA ARG A 121 7.47 -8.69 6.17
C ARG A 121 6.83 -7.43 6.70
N LYS A 122 7.63 -6.39 6.95
CA LYS A 122 7.11 -5.10 7.46
C LYS A 122 6.61 -4.23 6.30
N VAL A 123 5.35 -3.82 6.37
CA VAL A 123 4.68 -3.01 5.35
C VAL A 123 4.08 -1.77 6.00
N LEU A 124 4.44 -0.59 5.50
CA LEU A 124 3.78 0.66 5.90
C LEU A 124 2.54 0.86 5.04
N VAL A 125 1.44 1.28 5.65
CA VAL A 125 0.17 1.55 4.96
C VAL A 125 -0.14 3.03 5.12
N LEU A 126 -0.13 3.76 4.01
CA LEU A 126 -0.61 5.13 3.97
C LEU A 126 -2.14 5.17 4.11
N PRO A 127 -2.72 6.29 4.56
CA PRO A 127 -4.17 6.38 4.71
C PRO A 127 -4.85 6.15 3.36
N LEU A 128 -5.77 5.19 3.37
CA LEU A 128 -6.55 4.81 2.21
C LEU A 128 -7.61 5.88 1.97
N SER A 129 -7.53 6.54 0.81
CA SER A 129 -8.56 7.48 0.38
C SER A 129 -9.87 6.72 0.11
N CYS A 130 -10.95 7.10 0.76
CA CYS A 130 -12.27 6.50 0.59
C CYS A 130 -13.23 7.47 -0.09
N LEU A 131 -13.87 7.01 -1.16
CA LEU A 131 -15.03 7.66 -1.76
C LEU A 131 -16.23 6.73 -1.63
N SER A 132 -17.09 6.96 -0.65
CA SER A 132 -18.26 6.12 -0.35
C SER A 132 -19.44 6.98 0.08
N ASP A 133 -20.66 6.48 -0.17
CA ASP A 133 -21.91 7.11 0.30
C ASP A 133 -22.24 6.74 1.76
N PHE A 134 -21.46 5.85 2.37
CA PHE A 134 -21.67 5.40 3.75
C PHE A 134 -20.97 6.34 4.74
N PRO A 135 -21.71 7.06 5.61
CA PRO A 135 -21.14 8.08 6.49
C PRO A 135 -20.21 7.54 7.57
N HIS A 136 -20.26 6.24 7.86
CA HIS A 136 -19.40 5.58 8.84
C HIS A 136 -18.06 5.11 8.25
N LEU A 137 -17.89 5.15 6.92
CA LEU A 137 -16.67 4.75 6.23
C LEU A 137 -15.79 5.97 5.98
N SER A 138 -15.01 6.34 7.00
CA SER A 138 -13.94 7.33 6.86
C SER A 138 -12.66 6.71 6.31
N ASP A 139 -11.75 7.53 5.76
CA ASP A 139 -10.39 7.12 5.36
C ASP A 139 -9.69 6.32 6.48
N ALA A 140 -9.81 6.77 7.74
CA ALA A 140 -9.24 6.09 8.89
C ALA A 140 -9.88 4.72 9.12
N SER A 141 -11.22 4.66 9.07
CA SER A 141 -11.99 3.42 9.26
C SER A 141 -11.63 2.36 8.20
N VAL A 142 -11.56 2.75 6.92
CA VAL A 142 -11.23 1.80 5.85
C VAL A 142 -9.75 1.40 5.87
N THR A 143 -8.85 2.31 6.26
CA THR A 143 -7.43 1.99 6.47
C THR A 143 -7.28 0.96 7.58
N GLU A 144 -8.02 1.12 8.68
CA GLU A 144 -7.97 0.18 9.79
C GLU A 144 -8.55 -1.19 9.42
N LEU A 145 -9.63 -1.25 8.64
CA LEU A 145 -10.16 -2.50 8.10
C LEU A 145 -9.14 -3.22 7.20
N LEU A 146 -8.44 -2.48 6.33
CA LEU A 146 -7.36 -3.03 5.51
C LEU A 146 -6.20 -3.53 6.36
N LEU A 147 -5.75 -2.76 7.36
CA LEU A 147 -4.68 -3.15 8.29
C LEU A 147 -5.02 -4.44 9.05
N ARG A 148 -6.25 -4.55 9.57
CA ARG A 148 -6.74 -5.76 10.23
C ARG A 148 -6.69 -6.96 9.29
N THR A 149 -7.12 -6.77 8.04
CA THR A 149 -7.09 -7.83 7.02
C THR A 149 -5.66 -8.25 6.68
N LEU A 150 -4.74 -7.30 6.50
CA LEU A 150 -3.31 -7.58 6.25
C LEU A 150 -2.64 -8.29 7.43
N SER A 151 -3.01 -7.96 8.67
CA SER A 151 -2.46 -8.56 9.89
C SER A 151 -2.78 -10.05 10.05
N GLN A 152 -3.79 -10.55 9.34
CA GLN A 152 -4.12 -11.97 9.26
C GLN A 152 -3.15 -12.75 8.37
N LYS A 153 -2.32 -12.06 7.56
CA LYS A 153 -1.28 -12.63 6.71
C LYS A 153 0.08 -12.62 7.40
N ALA A 154 1.12 -13.16 6.76
CA ALA A 154 2.50 -13.14 7.27
C ALA A 154 3.18 -11.75 7.18
N LEU A 155 2.46 -10.68 7.56
CA LEU A 155 2.88 -9.28 7.45
C LEU A 155 2.86 -8.60 8.82
N VAL A 156 3.79 -7.66 9.03
CA VAL A 156 3.70 -6.63 10.07
C VAL A 156 3.24 -5.35 9.38
N SER A 157 1.97 -5.00 9.56
CA SER A 157 1.39 -3.82 8.89
C SER A 157 1.27 -2.65 9.85
N LEU A 158 1.88 -1.52 9.50
CA LEU A 158 1.91 -0.33 10.35
C LEU A 158 1.25 0.86 9.62
N PRO A 159 0.30 1.56 10.26
CA PRO A 159 -0.22 2.82 9.71
C PRO A 159 0.88 3.89 9.74
N ILE A 160 0.93 4.72 8.71
CA ILE A 160 1.72 5.96 8.70
C ILE A 160 0.85 7.11 8.21
N GLY A 161 1.01 8.30 8.81
CA GLY A 161 0.29 9.48 8.39
C GLY A 161 0.96 10.23 7.23
N PRO A 162 0.23 11.08 6.47
CA PRO A 162 0.77 11.82 5.33
C PRO A 162 1.91 12.78 5.70
N GLU A 163 1.95 13.24 6.95
CA GLU A 163 3.02 14.06 7.51
C GLU A 163 4.39 13.37 7.43
N SER A 164 4.41 12.03 7.42
CA SER A 164 5.63 11.23 7.27
C SER A 164 6.24 11.36 5.87
N LEU A 165 5.49 11.87 4.89
CA LEU A 165 5.94 12.15 3.52
C LEU A 165 6.39 13.61 3.33
N GLY A 166 6.41 14.44 4.38
CA GLY A 166 6.81 15.85 4.31
C GLY A 166 5.75 16.79 3.72
N GLY A 167 4.54 16.29 3.44
CA GLY A 167 3.41 17.08 2.95
C GLY A 167 2.42 17.44 4.06
N GLY A 168 2.22 18.74 4.31
CA GLY A 168 1.21 19.24 5.25
C GLY A 168 -0.22 19.24 4.72
N LYS A 169 -0.46 18.67 3.53
CA LYS A 169 -1.79 18.56 2.92
C LYS A 169 -2.00 17.16 2.35
N THR A 170 -3.21 16.67 2.57
CA THR A 170 -3.84 15.43 2.12
C THR A 170 -4.02 15.37 0.60
N ASP A 171 -3.04 15.81 -0.18
CA ASP A 171 -3.06 15.54 -1.61
C ASP A 171 -2.63 14.08 -1.79
N PHE A 172 -3.63 13.25 -2.09
CA PHE A 172 -3.59 11.81 -2.29
C PHE A 172 -2.75 11.39 -3.51
N THR A 173 -1.58 11.99 -3.70
CA THR A 173 -0.60 11.57 -4.69
C THR A 173 0.12 10.33 -4.19
N SER A 174 0.29 9.36 -5.08
CA SER A 174 1.25 8.27 -4.90
C SER A 174 2.57 8.85 -4.39
N PRO A 175 3.23 8.22 -3.40
CA PRO A 175 4.53 8.68 -2.94
C PRO A 175 5.55 8.60 -4.08
N ASP A 176 6.53 9.49 -4.05
CA ASP A 176 7.68 9.44 -4.94
C ASP A 176 8.74 8.44 -4.41
N PRO A 177 9.69 7.97 -5.27
CA PRO A 177 10.68 6.99 -4.85
C PRO A 177 11.59 7.45 -3.70
N ALA A 178 11.88 8.74 -3.57
CA ALA A 178 12.73 9.26 -2.50
C ALA A 178 12.01 9.20 -1.16
N GLN A 179 10.72 9.56 -1.14
CA GLN A 179 9.87 9.41 0.04
C GLN A 179 9.75 7.94 0.47
N VAL A 180 9.50 7.02 -0.47
CA VAL A 180 9.42 5.59 -0.17
C VAL A 180 10.73 5.06 0.42
N LYS A 181 11.87 5.45 -0.16
CA LYS A 181 13.19 5.06 0.33
C LYS A 181 13.44 5.58 1.74
N PHE A 182 13.19 6.87 1.97
CA PHE A 182 13.34 7.49 3.29
C PHE A 182 12.51 6.77 4.34
N LEU A 183 11.25 6.46 4.05
CA LEU A 183 10.38 5.71 4.94
C LEU A 183 10.96 4.32 5.26
N GLY A 184 11.51 3.62 4.27
CA GLY A 184 12.20 2.34 4.51
C GLY A 184 13.42 2.45 5.41
N GLU A 185 14.25 3.48 5.19
CA GLU A 185 15.45 3.71 5.99
C GLU A 185 15.09 3.95 7.46
N VAL A 186 14.12 4.82 7.75
CA VAL A 186 13.78 5.21 9.12
C VAL A 186 12.89 4.21 9.87
N THR A 187 12.17 3.34 9.16
CA THR A 187 11.26 2.35 9.78
C THR A 187 11.71 0.90 9.65
N GLY A 188 12.68 0.61 8.78
CA GLY A 188 13.06 -0.76 8.43
C GLY A 188 11.96 -1.51 7.67
N ALA A 189 10.95 -0.82 7.13
CA ALA A 189 9.90 -1.45 6.36
C ALA A 189 10.39 -1.89 4.99
N GLU A 190 9.87 -3.02 4.50
CA GLU A 190 10.24 -3.59 3.21
C GLU A 190 9.41 -3.01 2.06
N ALA A 191 8.18 -2.59 2.38
CA ALA A 191 7.28 -1.99 1.41
C ALA A 191 6.43 -0.85 1.98
N VAL A 192 6.03 0.06 1.10
CA VAL A 192 5.02 1.09 1.37
C VAL A 192 3.81 0.82 0.47
N MET A 193 2.63 0.84 1.06
CA MET A 193 1.34 0.66 0.40
C MET A 193 0.62 2.00 0.30
N TRP A 194 0.14 2.28 -0.91
CA TRP A 194 -0.75 3.39 -1.22
C TRP A 194 -2.02 2.85 -1.86
N GLY A 195 -3.17 3.47 -1.60
CA GLY A 195 -4.38 3.07 -2.30
C GLY A 195 -5.51 4.09 -2.25
N ARG A 196 -6.56 3.76 -2.99
CA ARG A 196 -7.85 4.45 -2.98
C ARG A 196 -8.98 3.45 -3.16
N LEU A 197 -9.94 3.51 -2.26
CA LEU A 197 -11.18 2.77 -2.30
C LEU A 197 -12.30 3.64 -2.87
N TYR A 198 -12.99 3.10 -3.86
CA TYR A 198 -14.22 3.63 -4.41
C TYR A 198 -15.35 2.69 -4.00
N GLY A 199 -16.26 3.17 -3.17
CA GLY A 199 -17.32 2.40 -2.56
C GLY A 199 -16.98 1.93 -1.12
N PRO A 200 -17.78 1.00 -0.57
CA PRO A 200 -18.89 0.32 -1.22
C PRO A 200 -20.02 1.29 -1.60
N PHE A 201 -20.72 0.97 -2.69
CA PHE A 201 -21.93 1.63 -3.17
C PHE A 201 -23.06 0.60 -3.22
N GLU A 202 -24.26 0.98 -2.78
CA GLU A 202 -25.44 0.13 -2.87
C GLU A 202 -26.11 0.20 -4.23
N SER A 203 -26.67 -0.94 -4.64
CA SER A 203 -27.55 -1.07 -5.78
C SER A 203 -28.64 -2.11 -5.45
N PRO A 204 -29.78 -2.15 -6.18
CA PRO A 204 -30.78 -3.19 -5.96
C PRO A 204 -30.28 -4.61 -6.23
N SER A 205 -29.20 -4.73 -6.99
CA SER A 205 -28.53 -5.99 -7.31
C SER A 205 -27.46 -6.39 -6.29
N GLY A 206 -27.29 -5.60 -5.20
CA GLY A 206 -26.25 -5.77 -4.19
C GLY A 206 -25.31 -4.57 -4.12
N ALA A 207 -24.14 -4.74 -3.54
CA ALA A 207 -23.13 -3.69 -3.41
C ALA A 207 -21.94 -3.89 -4.35
N PHE A 208 -21.25 -2.80 -4.66
CA PHE A 208 -20.03 -2.79 -5.47
C PHE A 208 -18.94 -1.95 -4.80
N CYS A 209 -17.69 -2.40 -4.91
CA CYS A 209 -16.52 -1.58 -4.57
C CYS A 209 -15.37 -1.82 -5.55
N GLN A 210 -14.49 -0.82 -5.65
CA GLN A 210 -13.28 -0.87 -6.45
C GLN A 210 -12.10 -0.34 -5.63
N LEU A 211 -10.96 -1.01 -5.70
CA LEU A 211 -9.74 -0.64 -5.00
C LEU A 211 -8.61 -0.43 -6.01
N GLU A 212 -8.06 0.78 -6.06
CA GLU A 212 -6.75 1.04 -6.65
C GLU A 212 -5.70 0.86 -5.55
N LEU A 213 -4.70 0.00 -5.77
CA LEU A 213 -3.63 -0.24 -4.80
C LEU A 213 -2.29 -0.30 -5.50
N LYS A 214 -1.30 0.38 -4.91
CA LYS A 214 0.10 0.34 -5.34
C LYS A 214 0.97 -0.05 -4.17
N LEU A 215 1.96 -0.87 -4.46
CA LEU A 215 2.97 -1.28 -3.50
C LEU A 215 4.34 -0.89 -4.04
N TYR A 216 5.18 -0.34 -3.18
CA TYR A 216 6.53 0.12 -3.51
C TYR A 216 7.51 -0.58 -2.58
N GLU A 217 8.60 -1.13 -3.11
CA GLU A 217 9.71 -1.59 -2.29
C GLU A 217 10.58 -0.43 -1.84
N THR A 218 11.14 -0.54 -0.66
CA THR A 218 11.79 0.60 0.01
C THR A 218 13.29 0.70 -0.19
N ILE A 219 13.93 -0.24 -0.90
CA ILE A 219 15.38 -0.13 -1.12
C ILE A 219 15.69 0.95 -2.15
N GLU A 220 14.98 0.95 -3.28
CA GLU A 220 15.11 1.96 -4.35
C GLU A 220 13.83 2.79 -4.57
N GLY A 221 12.75 2.51 -3.83
CA GLY A 221 11.46 3.17 -4.03
C GLY A 221 10.69 2.65 -5.25
N THR A 222 11.00 1.42 -5.71
CA THR A 222 10.44 0.88 -6.95
C THR A 222 9.00 0.41 -6.76
N GLN A 223 8.09 0.85 -7.63
CA GLN A 223 6.72 0.29 -7.66
C GLN A 223 6.75 -1.18 -8.12
N ILE A 224 6.24 -2.06 -7.25
CA ILE A 224 6.29 -3.52 -7.38
C ILE A 224 4.93 -4.15 -7.59
N LEU A 225 3.86 -3.38 -7.39
CA LEU A 225 2.49 -3.82 -7.60
C LEU A 225 1.62 -2.63 -8.05
N ASP A 226 0.74 -2.88 -9.01
CA ASP A 226 -0.27 -1.94 -9.51
C ASP A 226 -1.57 -2.71 -9.73
N LEU A 227 -2.49 -2.62 -8.77
CA LEU A 227 -3.73 -3.36 -8.76
C LEU A 227 -4.92 -2.43 -8.96
N LEU A 228 -5.83 -2.91 -9.81
CA LEU A 228 -7.21 -2.51 -9.80
C LEU A 228 -8.06 -3.74 -9.49
N LEU A 229 -8.69 -3.75 -8.32
CA LEU A 229 -9.63 -4.78 -7.90
C LEU A 229 -11.04 -4.25 -7.96
N GLN A 230 -11.99 -5.13 -8.28
CA GLN A 230 -13.42 -4.83 -8.32
C GLN A 230 -14.16 -6.00 -7.69
N GLN A 231 -15.06 -5.71 -6.76
CA GLN A 231 -15.88 -6.72 -6.09
C GLN A 231 -17.33 -6.30 -6.04
N THR A 232 -18.21 -7.29 -6.23
CA THR A 232 -19.64 -7.17 -5.99
C THR A 232 -20.08 -8.21 -4.96
N ALA A 233 -21.04 -7.84 -4.12
CA ALA A 233 -21.64 -8.76 -3.17
C ALA A 233 -23.12 -8.39 -2.97
N ASP A 234 -23.86 -9.19 -2.21
CA ASP A 234 -25.24 -8.87 -1.85
C ASP A 234 -25.35 -7.80 -0.75
N ALA A 235 -24.25 -7.50 -0.04
CA ALA A 235 -24.18 -6.47 0.98
C ALA A 235 -22.85 -5.66 0.90
N PRO A 236 -22.86 -4.36 1.27
CA PRO A 236 -21.66 -3.48 1.28
C PRO A 236 -20.47 -4.06 2.03
N GLU A 237 -20.71 -4.59 3.22
CA GLU A 237 -19.67 -5.12 4.11
C GLU A 237 -18.99 -6.33 3.49
N ARG A 238 -19.75 -7.19 2.80
CA ARG A 238 -19.22 -8.38 2.11
C ARG A 238 -18.41 -8.01 0.89
N ALA A 239 -18.82 -6.97 0.14
CA ALA A 239 -18.03 -6.47 -0.97
C ALA A 239 -16.69 -5.91 -0.47
N LEU A 240 -16.72 -5.15 0.62
CA LEU A 240 -15.54 -4.56 1.26
C LEU A 240 -14.60 -5.63 1.85
N GLU A 241 -15.14 -6.64 2.52
CA GLU A 241 -14.36 -7.75 3.05
C GLU A 241 -13.69 -8.53 1.92
N ALA A 242 -14.44 -8.87 0.85
CA ALA A 242 -13.90 -9.60 -0.29
C ALA A 242 -12.76 -8.84 -0.99
N ILE A 243 -12.90 -7.52 -1.18
CA ILE A 243 -11.87 -6.74 -1.88
C ILE A 243 -10.60 -6.60 -1.05
N PHE A 244 -10.71 -6.48 0.28
CA PHE A 244 -9.54 -6.42 1.16
C PHE A 244 -8.88 -7.78 1.33
N GLN A 245 -9.64 -8.88 1.38
CA GLN A 245 -9.05 -10.22 1.39
C GLN A 245 -8.26 -10.49 0.11
N GLU A 246 -8.82 -10.17 -1.06
CA GLU A 246 -8.09 -10.30 -2.32
C GLU A 246 -6.85 -9.39 -2.34
N ALA A 247 -6.97 -8.13 -1.89
CA ALA A 247 -5.82 -7.23 -1.80
C ALA A 247 -4.71 -7.80 -0.92
N ALA A 248 -5.05 -8.33 0.25
CA ALA A 248 -4.10 -8.93 1.18
C ALA A 248 -3.40 -10.15 0.59
N GLU A 249 -4.12 -11.03 -0.10
CA GLU A 249 -3.55 -12.19 -0.81
C GLU A 249 -2.58 -11.79 -1.92
N ARG A 250 -2.93 -10.76 -2.71
CA ARG A 250 -2.03 -10.27 -3.77
C ARG A 250 -0.76 -9.66 -3.18
N VAL A 251 -0.87 -8.88 -2.11
CA VAL A 251 0.27 -8.24 -1.44
C VAL A 251 1.18 -9.31 -0.80
N GLU A 252 0.61 -10.25 -0.04
CA GLU A 252 1.35 -11.37 0.53
C GLU A 252 2.03 -12.22 -0.55
N GLY A 253 1.32 -12.52 -1.66
CA GLY A 253 1.88 -13.30 -2.76
C GLY A 253 3.10 -12.65 -3.42
N VAL A 254 3.19 -11.31 -3.41
CA VAL A 254 4.37 -10.57 -3.89
C VAL A 254 5.50 -10.60 -2.86
N LEU A 255 5.21 -10.31 -1.58
CA LEU A 255 6.21 -10.14 -0.52
C LEU A 255 6.73 -11.47 0.06
N SER A 256 5.96 -12.55 -0.01
CA SER A 256 6.41 -13.89 0.41
C SER A 256 7.51 -14.45 -0.48
N ARG A 257 7.60 -13.99 -1.73
CA ARG A 257 8.58 -14.42 -2.73
C ARG A 257 9.89 -13.64 -2.68
N SER A 258 9.98 -12.65 -1.80
CA SER A 258 11.17 -11.85 -1.65
C SER A 258 11.99 -12.22 -0.42
N GLY A 259 13.27 -11.86 -0.47
CA GLY A 259 14.13 -11.93 0.72
C GLY A 259 13.69 -10.91 1.75
N TRP A 260 13.68 -11.34 3.01
CA TRP A 260 13.38 -10.50 4.16
C TRP A 260 14.54 -9.53 4.44
N PHE A 261 14.23 -8.30 4.82
CA PHE A 261 15.23 -7.35 5.29
C PHE A 261 14.67 -6.38 6.33
N THR A 262 15.60 -5.77 7.06
CA THR A 262 15.36 -4.58 7.89
C THR A 262 16.55 -3.62 7.77
N ARG A 263 16.68 -2.67 8.68
CA ARG A 263 17.72 -1.64 8.70
C ARG A 263 18.38 -1.53 10.06
N VAL A 264 19.65 -1.13 10.06
CA VAL A 264 20.35 -0.66 11.27
C VAL A 264 19.72 0.65 11.71
N ALA A 265 19.20 0.70 12.92
CA ALA A 265 18.66 1.91 13.54
C ALA A 265 19.78 2.82 14.02
N ARG A 266 20.76 2.23 14.72
CA ARG A 266 21.83 2.95 15.41
C ARG A 266 23.00 2.00 15.73
N VAL A 267 24.20 2.56 15.75
CA VAL A 267 25.43 1.88 16.20
C VAL A 267 26.03 2.68 17.35
N ASP A 268 26.21 2.03 18.50
CA ASP A 268 26.82 2.60 19.71
C ASP A 268 28.00 1.73 20.15
N GLY A 269 29.17 1.97 19.57
CA GLY A 269 30.33 1.08 19.73
C GLY A 269 30.00 -0.32 19.21
N ASP A 270 30.08 -1.33 20.08
CA ASP A 270 29.78 -2.73 19.73
C ASP A 270 28.28 -3.07 19.76
N LYS A 271 27.43 -2.14 20.27
CA LYS A 271 25.99 -2.33 20.34
C LYS A 271 25.32 -1.86 19.06
N ILE A 272 24.69 -2.77 18.33
CA ILE A 272 24.04 -2.47 17.06
C ILE A 272 22.54 -2.69 17.22
N TYR A 273 21.75 -1.64 17.05
CA TYR A 273 20.30 -1.70 17.13
C TYR A 273 19.70 -1.83 15.73
N ILE A 274 18.73 -2.71 15.55
CA ILE A 274 18.03 -2.93 14.28
C ILE A 274 16.53 -2.68 14.40
N LEU A 275 15.90 -2.28 13.29
CA LEU A 275 14.47 -1.97 13.19
C LEU A 275 13.61 -3.22 12.95
N ALA A 276 13.86 -4.26 13.72
CA ALA A 276 13.04 -5.46 13.76
C ALA A 276 13.12 -6.08 15.15
N GLY A 277 12.02 -6.65 15.62
CA GLY A 277 11.92 -7.23 16.96
C GLY A 277 10.96 -8.42 16.99
N ARG A 278 10.30 -8.64 18.13
CA ARG A 278 9.42 -9.81 18.31
C ARG A 278 8.32 -9.93 17.24
N GLN A 279 7.77 -8.82 16.75
CA GLN A 279 6.69 -8.84 15.75
C GLN A 279 7.15 -9.31 14.36
N SER A 280 8.43 -9.11 14.01
CA SER A 280 8.97 -9.64 12.75
C SER A 280 9.21 -11.15 12.80
N GLY A 281 9.13 -11.78 13.99
CA GLY A 281 9.44 -13.19 14.18
C GLY A 281 10.91 -13.48 14.46
N LEU A 282 11.75 -12.44 14.64
CA LEU A 282 13.14 -12.58 15.07
C LEU A 282 13.23 -13.24 16.45
N ARG A 283 14.34 -13.96 16.66
CA ARG A 283 14.66 -14.66 17.90
C ARG A 283 16.06 -14.29 18.38
N GLU A 284 16.26 -14.36 19.68
CA GLU A 284 17.61 -14.29 20.25
C GLU A 284 18.44 -15.46 19.72
N GLY A 285 19.69 -15.17 19.36
CA GLY A 285 20.59 -16.12 18.71
C GLY A 285 20.53 -16.12 17.18
N ASP A 286 19.51 -15.50 16.55
CA ASP A 286 19.46 -15.36 15.10
C ASP A 286 20.70 -14.61 14.59
N VAL A 287 21.32 -15.12 13.52
CA VAL A 287 22.48 -14.50 12.88
C VAL A 287 22.05 -13.81 11.59
N LEU A 288 22.51 -12.58 11.42
CA LEU A 288 22.10 -11.69 10.34
C LEU A 288 23.32 -11.14 9.60
N LEU A 289 23.13 -10.78 8.33
CA LEU A 289 24.12 -10.15 7.48
C LEU A 289 23.77 -8.67 7.30
N VAL A 290 24.72 -7.79 7.60
CA VAL A 290 24.58 -6.35 7.36
C VAL A 290 25.38 -5.95 6.13
N LYS A 291 24.74 -5.19 5.23
CA LYS A 291 25.33 -4.69 3.99
C LYS A 291 24.99 -3.22 3.79
N GLU A 292 25.98 -2.41 3.44
CA GLU A 292 25.76 -1.04 2.97
C GLU A 292 25.01 -1.01 1.63
N ASP A 293 25.39 -1.92 0.72
CA ASP A 293 24.77 -2.09 -0.60
C ASP A 293 24.44 -3.58 -0.80
N PRO A 294 23.16 -3.93 -1.06
CA PRO A 294 22.76 -5.33 -1.29
C PRO A 294 23.52 -6.02 -2.44
N ARG A 295 24.07 -5.24 -3.39
CA ARG A 295 24.85 -5.74 -4.53
C ARG A 295 26.29 -6.09 -4.16
N ARG A 296 26.80 -5.61 -3.02
CA ARG A 296 28.16 -5.90 -2.57
C ARG A 296 28.26 -7.29 -1.94
N ARG A 297 29.45 -7.89 -2.06
CA ARG A 297 29.77 -9.19 -1.46
C ARG A 297 30.15 -9.08 0.02
N SER A 298 30.79 -7.98 0.42
CA SER A 298 31.15 -7.72 1.81
C SER A 298 29.89 -7.62 2.66
N ALA A 299 29.90 -8.30 3.80
CA ALA A 299 28.85 -8.24 4.80
C ALA A 299 29.49 -8.32 6.19
N VAL A 300 28.86 -7.65 7.15
CA VAL A 300 29.19 -7.78 8.57
C VAL A 300 28.19 -8.76 9.18
N ARG A 301 28.66 -9.72 9.96
CA ARG A 301 27.82 -10.70 10.65
C ARG A 301 27.50 -10.19 12.04
N ILE A 302 26.22 -10.17 12.36
CA ILE A 302 25.71 -9.76 13.67
C ILE A 302 24.82 -10.85 14.24
N ARG A 303 24.75 -10.94 15.58
CA ARG A 303 23.85 -11.86 16.28
C ARG A 303 22.85 -11.08 17.10
N VAL A 304 21.58 -11.48 17.05
CA VAL A 304 20.54 -10.96 17.94
C VAL A 304 20.81 -11.41 19.37
N VAL A 305 21.04 -10.47 20.28
CA VAL A 305 21.30 -10.75 21.70
C VAL A 305 20.07 -10.52 22.57
N GLU A 306 19.23 -9.57 22.20
CA GLU A 306 18.05 -9.21 22.99
C GLU A 306 16.96 -8.60 22.10
N LEU A 307 15.71 -8.99 22.31
CA LEU A 307 14.55 -8.37 21.65
C LEU A 307 14.00 -7.21 22.49
N LEU A 308 14.17 -5.99 22.00
CA LEU A 308 13.75 -4.76 22.66
C LEU A 308 12.30 -4.41 22.24
N GLY A 309 11.35 -5.08 22.89
CA GLY A 309 9.92 -4.84 22.64
C GLY A 309 9.43 -5.41 21.30
N ALA A 310 8.53 -4.68 20.65
CA ALA A 310 7.81 -5.18 19.48
C ALA A 310 8.66 -5.17 18.20
N ASP A 311 9.46 -4.12 17.98
CA ASP A 311 10.00 -3.80 16.65
C ASP A 311 11.48 -3.39 16.65
N MET A 312 12.19 -3.68 17.74
CA MET A 312 13.61 -3.40 17.86
C MET A 312 14.34 -4.59 18.49
N ALA A 313 15.61 -4.74 18.13
CA ALA A 313 16.50 -5.73 18.74
C ALA A 313 17.89 -5.13 18.91
N LEU A 314 18.55 -5.55 20.00
CA LEU A 314 19.98 -5.34 20.19
C LEU A 314 20.72 -6.51 19.58
N THR A 315 21.83 -6.19 18.91
CA THR A 315 22.70 -7.16 18.28
C THR A 315 24.16 -6.89 18.65
N GLU A 316 24.98 -7.94 18.60
CA GLU A 316 26.43 -7.88 18.76
C GLU A 316 27.11 -8.22 17.43
N ARG A 317 28.28 -7.63 17.19
CA ARG A 317 29.11 -7.96 16.03
C ARG A 317 29.81 -9.30 16.25
N ILE A 318 29.71 -10.20 15.28
CA ILE A 318 30.47 -11.46 15.25
C ILE A 318 31.72 -11.29 14.39
N GLU A 319 31.56 -10.76 13.18
CA GLU A 319 32.63 -10.69 12.17
C GLU A 319 32.38 -9.51 11.22
N GLY A 320 33.45 -8.86 10.74
CA GLY A 320 33.38 -7.80 9.74
C GLY A 320 33.84 -6.44 10.25
N GLY A 321 33.71 -5.44 9.38
CA GLY A 321 34.16 -4.06 9.62
C GLY A 321 33.11 -3.18 10.28
N ASP A 322 33.26 -1.88 10.08
CA ASP A 322 32.37 -0.87 10.63
C ASP A 322 30.98 -0.90 9.99
N LEU A 323 30.01 -0.34 10.71
CA LEU A 323 28.61 -0.30 10.32
C LEU A 323 28.06 1.12 10.42
N GLU A 324 27.20 1.46 9.47
CA GLU A 324 26.49 2.72 9.45
C GLU A 324 25.00 2.53 9.69
N ALA A 325 24.36 3.55 10.25
CA ALA A 325 22.90 3.62 10.33
C ALA A 325 22.29 3.47 8.92
N PHE A 326 21.09 2.90 8.86
CA PHE A 326 20.37 2.60 7.62
C PHE A 326 21.02 1.55 6.71
N SER A 327 22.12 0.92 7.11
CA SER A 327 22.63 -0.28 6.43
C SER A 327 21.56 -1.37 6.40
N LEU A 328 21.52 -2.13 5.31
CA LEU A 328 20.56 -3.20 5.08
C LEU A 328 20.91 -4.41 5.93
N VAL A 329 19.94 -4.95 6.66
CA VAL A 329 20.11 -6.17 7.47
C VAL A 329 19.31 -7.29 6.83
N LEU A 330 19.94 -8.42 6.57
CA LEU A 330 19.41 -9.59 5.88
C LEU A 330 19.50 -10.80 6.79
N TYR A 331 18.60 -11.76 6.61
CA TYR A 331 18.73 -13.04 7.32
C TYR A 331 19.87 -13.88 6.73
N GLU A 332 20.71 -14.45 7.60
CA GLU A 332 21.69 -15.45 7.18
C GLU A 332 21.07 -16.84 7.31
N GLU A 333 20.79 -17.50 6.18
CA GLU A 333 20.41 -18.91 6.23
C GLU A 333 21.61 -19.71 6.76
N ALA A 334 21.42 -20.39 7.89
CA ALA A 334 22.41 -21.34 8.39
C ALA A 334 22.61 -22.39 7.30
N LYS A 335 23.72 -22.28 6.54
CA LYS A 335 24.14 -23.38 5.68
C LYS A 335 24.28 -24.59 6.58
N GLY A 336 23.50 -25.62 6.30
CA GLY A 336 23.51 -26.84 7.08
C GLY A 336 24.94 -27.23 7.40
N LEU A 337 25.20 -27.42 8.69
CA LEU A 337 26.11 -28.48 9.10
C LEU A 337 25.53 -29.76 8.49
N THR A 338 25.86 -30.04 7.23
CA THR A 338 25.82 -31.40 6.73
C THR A 338 26.73 -32.18 7.65
N GLU A 339 26.10 -33.04 8.44
CA GLU A 339 26.72 -33.98 9.36
C GLU A 339 27.96 -34.61 8.70
N GLY A 340 29.13 -34.12 9.11
CA GLY A 340 30.37 -34.87 9.00
C GLY A 340 30.43 -35.74 10.24
N SER A 341 29.87 -36.94 10.13
CA SER A 341 30.13 -38.06 11.03
C SER A 341 30.40 -39.30 10.20
#